data_AF-U1QNN6-F1
#
_entry.id   AF-U1QNN6-F1
#
_cell.length_a   1.000
_cell.length_b   1.000
_cell.length_c   1.000
_cell.angle_alpha   90.00
_cell.angle_beta   90.00
_cell.angle_gamma   90.00
#
_symmetry.space_group_name_H-M   'P 1'
#
loop_
_entity.id
_entity.type
_entity.pdbx_description
1 polymer ?
#
loop_
_entity_poly.entity_id
_entity_poly.type
_entity_poly.pdbx_seq_one_letter_code
_entity_poly.pdbx_strand_id
1 'polypeptide(L)'
;MVDVETATGRNSTHGDRRRGRGQNRMTAEIPFPEVSGQPTAQHIAVAPDGTMFVVPSGSHDRLRTAVVEESTARDPSVDLALSGWTCLQSDGLTDRVNVDVPDRFIDAHLIRQFARAHDAGSVAVARHPSGEVIRSNNPRLFAFDESTDG
;
A
#
# COMPACT_ATOMS: atom_id res chain seq x y z
N MET A 1 65.16 24.45 20.92
CA MET A 1 64.99 23.26 20.05
C MET A 1 64.93 22.07 21.00
N VAL A 2 63.80 21.47 21.33
CA VAL A 2 62.51 21.35 20.64
C VAL A 2 61.38 21.16 21.67
N ASP A 3 60.19 21.57 21.25
CA ASP A 3 58.89 21.57 21.91
C ASP A 3 58.25 20.16 22.14
N VAL A 4 57.57 20.04 23.30
CA VAL A 4 56.13 19.67 23.50
C VAL A 4 55.53 18.35 22.94
N GLU A 5 54.98 17.55 23.89
CA GLU A 5 53.81 16.62 23.85
C GLU A 5 53.84 15.39 22.90
N THR A 6 53.10 14.29 23.08
CA THR A 6 51.95 13.93 23.94
C THR A 6 51.92 12.41 24.15
N ALA A 7 51.28 11.98 25.24
CA ALA A 7 50.99 10.59 25.58
C ALA A 7 50.19 9.83 24.50
N THR A 8 50.66 8.64 24.13
CA THR A 8 49.88 7.69 23.32
C THR A 8 48.96 6.85 24.22
N GLY A 9 47.71 7.28 24.34
CA GLY A 9 46.60 6.46 24.83
C GLY A 9 46.28 5.35 23.82
N ARG A 10 46.27 4.10 24.29
CA ARG A 10 45.85 2.93 23.50
C ARG A 10 44.33 2.88 23.45
N ASN A 11 43.76 3.23 22.29
CA ASN A 11 42.33 3.13 22.04
C ASN A 11 42.01 1.69 21.57
N SER A 12 41.27 0.96 22.40
CA SER A 12 40.72 -0.35 22.05
C SER A 12 39.32 -0.16 21.49
N THR A 13 39.17 -0.29 20.18
CA THR A 13 37.88 -0.44 19.50
C THR A 13 38.00 -1.56 18.47
N HIS A 14 37.72 -2.79 18.90
CA HIS A 14 37.40 -3.87 17.97
C HIS A 14 35.89 -4.12 18.05
N GLY A 15 35.25 -3.89 16.91
CA GLY A 15 33.81 -3.84 16.76
C GLY A 15 33.10 -5.19 16.94
N ASP A 16 31.90 -5.06 17.46
CA ASP A 16 30.66 -5.59 16.91
C ASP A 16 30.69 -7.03 16.37
N ARG A 17 30.19 -7.95 17.21
CA ARG A 17 29.51 -9.16 16.74
C ARG A 17 28.18 -9.32 17.47
N ARG A 18 27.14 -8.84 16.80
CA ARG A 18 25.89 -9.58 16.51
C ARG A 18 25.33 -10.42 17.66
N ARG A 19 24.27 -9.89 18.29
CA ARG A 19 23.07 -10.67 18.68
C ARG A 19 21.89 -9.75 18.99
N GLY A 20 21.53 -8.90 18.02
CA GLY A 20 20.18 -8.34 17.94
C GLY A 20 19.26 -9.33 17.22
N ARG A 21 18.82 -10.39 17.92
CA ARG A 21 17.79 -11.32 17.43
C ARG A 21 16.45 -10.78 17.93
N GLY A 22 15.77 -9.98 17.11
CA GLY A 22 14.44 -9.47 17.46
C GLY A 22 13.88 -8.30 16.65
N GLN A 23 14.52 -7.83 15.57
CA GLN A 23 14.02 -6.72 14.75
C GLN A 23 14.47 -6.90 13.29
N ASN A 24 13.63 -7.49 12.42
CA ASN A 24 13.61 -7.33 10.95
C ASN A 24 12.84 -8.47 10.27
N ARG A 25 11.50 -8.40 10.26
CA ARG A 25 10.69 -9.26 9.38
C ARG A 25 9.29 -8.66 9.15
N MET A 26 9.19 -7.39 8.73
CA MET A 26 7.91 -6.82 8.28
C MET A 26 8.02 -5.80 7.14
N THR A 27 9.16 -5.66 6.47
CA THR A 27 9.27 -4.89 5.22
C THR A 27 10.29 -5.58 4.31
N ALA A 28 9.82 -6.53 3.50
CA ALA A 28 10.46 -6.69 2.20
C ALA A 28 10.38 -5.31 1.53
N GLU A 29 11.50 -4.79 1.05
CA GLU A 29 11.58 -3.46 0.44
C GLU A 29 10.55 -3.37 -0.69
N ILE A 30 9.47 -2.62 -0.47
CA ILE A 30 8.39 -2.49 -1.45
C ILE A 30 9.00 -1.84 -2.69
N PRO A 31 9.01 -2.51 -3.86
CA PRO A 31 9.81 -2.08 -5.00
C PRO A 31 9.15 -0.97 -5.82
N PHE A 32 8.38 -0.10 -5.16
CA PHE A 32 7.55 0.92 -5.77
C PHE A 32 7.69 2.24 -5.02
N PRO A 33 7.63 3.37 -5.73
CA PRO A 33 7.73 4.67 -5.09
C PRO A 33 6.49 4.96 -4.25
N GLU A 34 6.71 5.48 -3.05
CA GLU A 34 5.65 5.98 -2.19
C GLU A 34 4.99 7.23 -2.78
N VAL A 35 3.68 7.34 -2.63
CA VAL A 35 2.91 8.52 -3.02
C VAL A 35 2.85 9.47 -1.82
N SER A 36 3.48 10.63 -1.95
CA SER A 36 3.24 11.76 -1.06
C SER A 36 2.25 12.73 -1.71
N GLY A 37 1.02 12.79 -1.21
CA GLY A 37 -0.01 13.72 -1.68
C GLY A 37 -1.15 13.08 -2.48
N GLN A 38 -1.60 13.77 -3.54
CA GLN A 38 -2.78 13.34 -4.31
C GLN A 38 -2.46 12.11 -5.17
N PRO A 39 -3.32 11.06 -5.17
CA PRO A 39 -3.08 9.84 -5.91
C PRO A 39 -3.43 10.01 -7.40
N THR A 40 -2.57 10.68 -8.16
CA THR A 40 -2.76 10.95 -9.59
C THR A 40 -2.31 9.80 -10.49
N ALA A 41 -1.59 8.82 -9.95
CA ALA A 41 -1.25 7.61 -10.69
C ALA A 41 -2.51 6.81 -10.99
N GLN A 42 -2.57 6.21 -12.18
CA GLN A 42 -3.70 5.37 -12.61
C GLN A 42 -3.90 4.13 -11.74
N HIS A 43 -2.86 3.66 -11.08
CA HIS A 43 -2.86 2.46 -10.28
C HIS A 43 -2.06 2.74 -9.01
N ILE A 44 -2.73 2.59 -7.86
CA ILE A 44 -2.10 2.72 -6.55
C ILE A 44 -2.44 1.52 -5.68
N ALA A 45 -1.52 1.17 -4.80
CA ALA A 45 -1.76 0.20 -3.74
C ALA A 45 -1.50 0.87 -2.39
N VAL A 46 -2.33 0.55 -1.41
CA VAL A 46 -2.24 1.08 -0.05
C VAL A 46 -1.96 -0.08 0.89
N ALA A 47 -0.86 0.03 1.60
CA ALA A 47 -0.46 -0.93 2.62
C ALA A 47 -1.41 -0.89 3.82
N PRO A 48 -1.43 -1.94 4.66
CA PRO A 48 -2.25 -1.98 5.87
C PRO A 48 -1.98 -0.84 6.86
N ASP A 49 -0.80 -0.23 6.82
CA ASP A 49 -0.42 0.94 7.64
C ASP A 49 -0.85 2.29 7.03
N GLY A 50 -1.48 2.27 5.86
CA GLY A 50 -1.93 3.46 5.13
C GLY A 50 -0.90 4.03 4.15
N THR A 51 0.30 3.45 4.05
CA THR A 51 1.32 3.90 3.09
C THR A 51 0.87 3.61 1.66
N MET A 52 0.89 4.63 0.81
CA MET A 52 0.46 4.52 -0.59
C MET A 52 1.65 4.34 -1.52
N PHE A 53 1.52 3.46 -2.50
CA PHE A 53 2.55 3.15 -3.49
C PHE A 53 1.98 3.27 -4.90
N VAL A 54 2.77 3.81 -5.84
CA VAL A 54 2.42 3.78 -7.27
C VAL A 54 2.73 2.40 -7.83
N VAL A 55 1.73 1.73 -8.40
CA VAL A 55 1.93 0.42 -9.04
C VAL A 55 1.79 0.60 -10.54
N PRO A 56 2.86 0.64 -11.33
CA PRO A 56 2.72 0.73 -12.78
C PRO A 56 1.85 -0.40 -13.33
N SER A 57 1.09 -0.12 -14.40
CA SER A 57 0.25 -1.14 -15.05
C SER A 57 1.05 -2.41 -15.36
N GLY A 58 0.47 -3.57 -15.10
CA GLY A 58 1.13 -4.88 -15.21
C GLY A 58 2.12 -5.23 -14.10
N SER A 59 2.30 -4.38 -13.08
CA SER A 59 3.24 -4.63 -11.97
C SER A 59 2.60 -5.15 -10.68
N HIS A 60 1.29 -5.43 -10.67
CA HIS A 60 0.60 -5.96 -9.50
C HIS A 60 1.18 -7.32 -9.05
N ASP A 61 1.63 -8.16 -9.99
CA ASP A 61 2.33 -9.41 -9.67
C ASP A 61 3.63 -9.20 -8.89
N ARG A 62 4.37 -8.14 -9.22
CA ARG A 62 5.62 -7.80 -8.53
C ARG A 62 5.33 -7.28 -7.13
N LEU A 63 4.26 -6.50 -6.95
CA LEU A 63 3.81 -6.10 -5.62
C LEU A 63 3.35 -7.31 -4.80
N ARG A 64 2.50 -8.16 -5.37
CA ARG A 64 2.05 -9.41 -4.75
C ARG A 64 3.24 -10.24 -4.28
N THR A 65 4.21 -10.50 -5.15
CA THR A 65 5.39 -11.32 -4.81
C THR A 65 6.21 -10.72 -3.66
N ALA A 66 6.20 -9.40 -3.49
CA ALA A 66 6.92 -8.73 -2.43
C ALA A 66 6.21 -8.81 -1.06
N VAL A 67 4.87 -8.87 -1.03
CA VAL A 67 4.09 -8.66 0.20
C VAL A 67 3.15 -9.81 0.58
N VAL A 68 2.89 -10.73 -0.34
CA VAL A 68 2.03 -11.90 -0.14
C VAL A 68 2.89 -13.14 -0.04
N GLU A 69 2.89 -13.77 1.13
CA GLU A 69 3.70 -14.98 1.39
C GLU A 69 3.19 -16.20 0.61
N GLU A 70 1.88 -16.34 0.47
CA GLU A 70 1.23 -17.44 -0.25
C GLU A 70 0.08 -16.89 -1.10
N SER A 71 0.26 -16.92 -2.42
CA SER A 71 -0.79 -16.54 -3.38
C SER A 71 -1.84 -17.63 -3.46
N THR A 72 -3.10 -17.25 -3.28
CA THR A 72 -4.25 -18.17 -3.33
C THR A 72 -5.23 -17.81 -4.44
N ALA A 73 -5.14 -16.59 -4.99
CA ALA A 73 -5.96 -16.08 -6.06
C ALA A 73 -5.22 -16.07 -7.41
N ARG A 74 -6.00 -16.16 -8.49
CA ARG A 74 -5.46 -15.95 -9.85
C ARG A 74 -5.19 -14.47 -10.14
N ASP A 75 -5.88 -13.57 -9.44
CA ASP A 75 -5.74 -12.13 -9.61
C ASP A 75 -4.85 -11.54 -8.50
N PRO A 76 -3.76 -10.82 -8.84
CA PRO A 76 -2.90 -10.19 -7.87
C PRO A 76 -3.59 -9.18 -6.94
N SER A 77 -4.61 -8.44 -7.39
CA SER A 77 -5.29 -7.46 -6.55
C SER A 77 -6.09 -8.13 -5.42
N VAL A 78 -6.65 -9.31 -5.71
CA VAL A 78 -7.36 -10.13 -4.73
C VAL A 78 -6.40 -10.69 -3.67
N ASP A 79 -5.26 -11.24 -4.08
CA ASP A 79 -4.24 -11.71 -3.13
C ASP A 79 -3.74 -10.58 -2.21
N LEU A 80 -3.59 -9.37 -2.77
CA LEU A 80 -3.25 -8.17 -2.02
C LEU A 80 -4.36 -7.80 -1.03
N ALA A 81 -5.63 -7.79 -1.46
CA ALA A 81 -6.78 -7.53 -0.59
C ALA A 81 -6.90 -8.54 0.55
N LEU A 82 -6.70 -9.83 0.28
CA LEU A 82 -6.67 -10.88 1.30
C LEU A 82 -5.51 -10.69 2.30
N SER A 83 -4.41 -10.10 1.85
CA SER A 83 -3.26 -9.72 2.68
C SER A 83 -3.43 -8.37 3.38
N GLY A 84 -4.59 -7.72 3.24
CA GLY A 84 -4.94 -6.45 3.89
C GLY A 84 -4.56 -5.19 3.12
N TRP A 85 -4.04 -5.32 1.90
CA TRP A 85 -3.73 -4.19 1.03
C TRP A 85 -4.97 -3.72 0.26
N THR A 86 -5.00 -2.45 -0.12
CA THR A 86 -6.09 -1.89 -0.93
C THR A 86 -5.56 -1.45 -2.28
N CYS A 87 -6.13 -1.94 -3.38
CA CYS A 87 -5.73 -1.57 -4.73
C CYS A 87 -6.78 -0.65 -5.35
N LEU A 88 -6.36 0.49 -5.91
CA LEU A 88 -7.24 1.39 -6.66
C LEU A 88 -6.70 1.52 -8.09
N GLN A 89 -7.57 1.31 -9.07
CA GLN A 89 -7.24 1.46 -10.48
C GLN A 89 -8.23 2.34 -11.24
N SER A 90 -7.69 3.15 -12.15
CA SER A 90 -8.37 3.80 -13.25
C SER A 90 -7.73 3.28 -14.53
N ASP A 91 -8.49 2.61 -15.39
CA ASP A 91 -7.96 2.08 -16.64
C ASP A 91 -7.77 3.17 -17.71
N GLY A 92 -8.29 4.38 -17.47
CA GLY A 92 -8.25 5.51 -18.40
C GLY A 92 -9.06 5.31 -19.69
N LEU A 93 -9.69 4.14 -19.84
CA LEU A 93 -10.52 3.75 -20.98
C LEU A 93 -12.00 3.87 -20.65
N THR A 94 -12.33 3.71 -19.37
CA THR A 94 -13.65 3.90 -18.80
C THR A 94 -13.63 5.09 -17.85
N ASP A 95 -14.80 5.68 -17.61
CA ASP A 95 -15.01 6.70 -16.58
C ASP A 95 -15.16 6.05 -15.19
N ARG A 96 -14.57 4.88 -14.97
CA ARG A 96 -14.76 4.07 -13.77
C ARG A 96 -13.44 3.82 -13.06
N VAL A 97 -13.47 3.96 -11.74
CA VAL A 97 -12.42 3.42 -10.87
C VAL A 97 -12.86 2.07 -10.31
N ASN A 98 -11.96 1.09 -10.34
CA ASN A 98 -12.15 -0.21 -9.70
C ASN A 98 -11.26 -0.27 -8.45
N VAL A 99 -11.80 -0.80 -7.37
CA VAL A 99 -11.15 -0.85 -6.07
C VAL A 99 -11.27 -2.26 -5.53
N ASP A 100 -10.14 -2.90 -5.19
CA ASP A 100 -10.10 -4.17 -4.46
C ASP A 100 -9.63 -3.90 -3.05
N VAL A 101 -10.43 -4.29 -2.05
CA VAL A 101 -10.19 -3.96 -0.65
C VAL A 101 -10.42 -5.17 0.26
N PRO A 102 -9.77 -5.23 1.44
CA PRO A 102 -10.19 -6.17 2.47
C PRO A 102 -11.59 -5.80 3.00
N ASP A 103 -12.37 -6.78 3.48
CA ASP A 103 -13.72 -6.56 4.03
C ASP A 103 -13.76 -5.49 5.13
N ARG A 104 -12.68 -5.39 5.92
CA ARG A 104 -12.52 -4.41 7.00
C ARG A 104 -12.18 -2.98 6.52
N PHE A 105 -12.01 -2.77 5.22
CA PHE A 105 -11.71 -1.45 4.68
C PHE A 105 -12.95 -0.56 4.72
N ILE A 106 -12.81 0.58 5.40
CA ILE A 106 -13.89 1.53 5.65
C ILE A 106 -13.59 2.95 5.13
N ASP A 107 -12.40 3.18 4.57
CA ASP A 107 -11.98 4.52 4.16
C ASP A 107 -12.58 4.93 2.82
N ALA A 108 -13.82 5.43 2.88
CA ALA A 108 -14.49 6.05 1.74
C ALA A 108 -13.86 7.38 1.32
N HIS A 109 -13.05 8.05 2.16
CA HIS A 109 -12.34 9.26 1.76
C HIS A 109 -11.30 8.94 0.69
N LEU A 110 -10.49 7.89 0.87
CA LEU A 110 -9.48 7.50 -0.10
C LEU A 110 -10.10 7.25 -1.48
N ILE A 111 -11.22 6.52 -1.52
CA ILE A 111 -11.96 6.23 -2.76
C ILE A 111 -12.46 7.53 -3.42
N ARG A 112 -13.07 8.44 -2.64
CA ARG A 112 -13.53 9.74 -3.14
C ARG A 112 -12.39 10.59 -3.69
N GLN A 113 -11.24 10.57 -3.01
CA GLN A 113 -10.07 11.34 -3.41
C GLN A 113 -9.49 10.82 -4.73
N PHE A 114 -9.35 9.49 -4.85
CA PHE A 114 -8.88 8.85 -6.07
C PHE A 114 -9.83 9.10 -7.25
N ALA A 115 -11.14 8.92 -7.04
CA ALA A 115 -12.14 9.20 -8.05
C ALA A 115 -12.12 10.67 -8.53
N ARG A 116 -11.87 11.62 -7.63
CA ARG A 116 -11.72 13.04 -7.99
C ARG A 116 -10.45 13.31 -8.80
N ALA A 117 -9.34 12.68 -8.43
CA ALA A 117 -8.08 12.83 -9.15
C ALA A 117 -8.16 12.34 -10.60
N HIS A 118 -9.02 11.35 -10.87
CA HIS A 118 -9.22 10.75 -12.19
C HIS A 118 -10.52 11.17 -12.90
N ASP A 119 -11.24 12.15 -12.35
CA ASP A 119 -12.57 12.59 -12.84
C ASP A 119 -13.54 11.44 -13.16
N ALA A 120 -13.58 10.45 -12.28
CA ALA A 120 -14.39 9.25 -12.49
C ALA A 120 -15.90 9.56 -12.41
N GLY A 121 -16.67 9.03 -13.35
CA GLY A 121 -18.13 9.01 -13.38
C GLY A 121 -18.73 7.87 -12.55
N SER A 122 -17.99 6.79 -12.30
CA SER A 122 -18.44 5.67 -11.48
C SER A 122 -17.32 5.00 -10.67
N VAL A 123 -17.71 4.21 -9.66
CA VAL A 123 -16.82 3.35 -8.86
C VAL A 123 -17.42 1.97 -8.68
N ALA A 124 -16.57 0.96 -8.73
CA ALA A 124 -16.85 -0.39 -8.26
C ALA A 124 -15.83 -0.79 -7.18
N VAL A 125 -16.31 -1.15 -5.99
CA VAL A 125 -15.50 -1.61 -4.86
C VAL A 125 -15.80 -3.08 -4.62
N ALA A 126 -14.83 -3.95 -4.87
CA ALA A 126 -14.88 -5.36 -4.52
C ALA A 126 -14.21 -5.58 -3.16
N ARG A 127 -14.94 -6.23 -2.25
CA ARG A 127 -14.48 -6.57 -0.90
C ARG A 127 -14.09 -8.03 -0.83
N HIS A 128 -12.98 -8.31 -0.15
CA HIS A 128 -12.42 -9.65 -0.02
C HIS A 128 -12.16 -10.00 1.45
N PRO A 129 -12.46 -11.25 1.88
CA PRO A 129 -12.90 -12.40 1.07
C PRO A 129 -14.40 -12.46 0.75
N SER A 130 -15.24 -11.53 1.23
CA SER A 130 -16.71 -11.62 1.07
C SER A 130 -17.20 -11.76 -0.37
N GLY A 131 -16.46 -11.19 -1.33
CA GLY A 131 -16.86 -11.09 -2.73
C GLY A 131 -17.96 -10.05 -2.96
N GLU A 132 -18.30 -9.25 -1.95
CA GLU A 132 -19.28 -8.16 -2.07
C GLU A 132 -18.76 -7.12 -3.06
N VAL A 133 -19.62 -6.67 -3.98
CA VAL A 133 -19.29 -5.59 -4.92
C VAL A 133 -20.26 -4.43 -4.76
N ILE A 134 -19.74 -3.31 -4.24
CA ILE A 134 -20.47 -2.06 -4.06
C ILE A 134 -20.23 -1.18 -5.29
N ARG A 135 -21.29 -0.67 -5.90
CA ARG A 135 -21.21 0.18 -7.09
C ARG A 135 -21.89 1.51 -6.85
N SER A 136 -21.30 2.58 -7.38
CA SER A 136 -21.90 3.91 -7.34
C SER A 136 -21.63 4.67 -8.63
N ASN A 137 -22.64 5.37 -9.14
CA ASN A 137 -22.54 6.32 -10.26
C ASN A 137 -22.28 7.75 -9.76
N ASN A 138 -21.97 7.92 -8.47
CA ASN A 138 -21.56 9.19 -7.89
C ASN A 138 -20.37 8.97 -6.95
N PRO A 139 -19.17 8.71 -7.51
CA PRO A 139 -18.01 8.31 -6.71
C PRO A 139 -17.51 9.46 -5.82
N ARG A 140 -17.88 10.71 -6.12
CA ARG A 140 -17.55 11.90 -5.33
C ARG A 140 -18.27 11.96 -3.98
N LEU A 141 -19.42 11.29 -3.90
CA LEU A 141 -20.24 11.12 -2.69
C LEU A 141 -20.22 9.68 -2.18
N PHE A 142 -19.29 8.84 -2.67
CA PHE A 142 -19.19 7.46 -2.24
C PHE A 142 -19.06 7.37 -0.72
N ALA A 143 -19.85 6.48 -0.14
CA ALA A 143 -19.79 6.07 1.25
C ALA A 143 -20.01 4.56 1.28
N PHE A 144 -19.40 3.89 2.24
CA PHE A 144 -19.88 2.57 2.63
C PHE A 144 -21.18 2.79 3.39
N ASP A 145 -22.23 2.04 3.06
CA ASP A 145 -23.43 2.06 3.87
C ASP A 145 -23.03 1.75 5.31
N GLU A 146 -23.37 2.64 6.25
CA GLU A 146 -23.30 2.31 7.65
C GLU A 146 -24.35 1.23 7.85
N SER A 147 -23.92 -0.02 7.86
CA SER A 147 -24.72 -1.14 8.37
C SER A 147 -25.09 -0.77 9.80
N THR A 148 -26.25 -0.14 9.93
CA THR A 148 -26.93 0.05 11.20
C THR A 148 -27.43 -1.33 11.57
N ASP A 149 -26.54 -2.16 12.10
CA ASP A 149 -26.98 -3.31 12.90
C ASP A 149 -27.60 -2.72 14.17
N GLY A 150 -28.93 -2.78 14.21
CA GLY A 150 -29.75 -2.41 15.36
C GLY A 150 -29.77 -3.46 16.45
#